data_AF-A0A0H5QWR6-F1
#
_entry.id   AF-A0A0H5QWR6-F1
#
_cell.length_a   1.000
_cell.length_b   1.000
_cell.length_c   1.000
_cell.angle_alpha   90.00
_cell.angle_beta   90.00
_cell.angle_gamma   90.00
#
_symmetry.space_group_name_H-M   'P 1'
#
loop_
_entity.id
_entity.type
_entity.pdbx_description
1 polymer ?
#
loop_
_entity_poly.entity_id
_entity_poly.type
_entity_poly.pdbx_seq_one_letter_code
_entity_poly.pdbx_strand_id
1 'polypeptide(L)'
;MQPLVSVLICAYNAEKYFAQSLAAVVNQTWRNLEILIVDDGSTDGTPSIARRFQEQDGRIRIISNPRNLGFIASLNIGLDELVKSGGIYCAHRCRRYCRPRLD
;
A
#
# COMPACT_ATOMS: atom_id res chain seq x y z
N MET A 1 -9.46 -11.84 19.81
CA MET A 1 -8.60 -10.80 19.19
C MET A 1 -8.69 -10.94 17.69
N GLN A 2 -8.79 -9.83 16.95
CA GLN A 2 -8.67 -9.87 15.49
C GLN A 2 -7.18 -10.09 15.13
N PRO A 3 -6.80 -11.08 14.30
CA PRO A 3 -5.43 -11.20 13.81
C PRO A 3 -5.00 -9.96 13.02
N LEU A 4 -3.70 -9.68 13.00
CA LEU A 4 -3.12 -8.62 12.19
C LEU A 4 -3.23 -9.00 10.71
N VAL A 5 -3.75 -8.08 9.89
CA VAL A 5 -3.78 -8.21 8.43
C VAL A 5 -2.87 -7.15 7.81
N SER A 6 -2.00 -7.59 6.92
CA SER A 6 -0.97 -6.77 6.30
C SER A 6 -1.33 -6.49 4.85
N VAL A 7 -1.56 -5.23 4.51
CA VAL A 7 -1.93 -4.83 3.15
C VAL A 7 -0.71 -4.23 2.46
N LEU A 8 -0.26 -4.88 1.39
CA LEU A 8 0.85 -4.41 0.57
C LEU A 8 0.31 -3.76 -0.70
N ILE A 9 0.65 -2.49 -0.92
CA ILE A 9 0.23 -1.73 -2.09
C ILE A 9 1.48 -1.30 -2.86
N CYS A 10 1.64 -1.82 -4.06
CA CYS A 10 2.70 -1.35 -4.97
C CYS A 10 2.10 -0.35 -5.96
N ALA A 11 2.68 0.85 -6.01
CA ALA A 11 2.21 1.95 -6.84
C ALA A 11 3.33 2.48 -7.73
N TYR A 12 2.99 2.82 -8.98
CA TYR A 12 3.85 3.54 -9.90
C TYR A 12 2.97 4.40 -10.80
N ASN A 13 3.17 5.71 -10.76
CA ASN A 13 2.41 6.68 -11.53
C ASN A 13 0.89 6.42 -11.50
N ALA A 14 0.35 6.29 -10.29
CA ALA A 14 -1.02 5.88 -10.00
C ALA A 14 -1.93 7.04 -9.54
N GLU A 15 -1.49 8.30 -9.65
CA GLU A 15 -2.13 9.48 -9.05
C GLU A 15 -3.66 9.50 -9.24
N LYS A 16 -4.12 9.17 -10.45
CA LYS A 16 -5.53 9.21 -10.84
C LYS A 16 -6.46 8.35 -9.96
N TYR A 17 -5.99 7.22 -9.45
CA TYR A 17 -6.83 6.26 -8.71
C TYR A 17 -6.30 5.94 -7.31
N PHE A 18 -5.07 6.36 -7.00
CA PHE A 18 -4.37 5.94 -5.80
C PHE A 18 -5.05 6.43 -4.52
N ALA A 19 -5.51 7.68 -4.49
CA ALA A 19 -6.25 8.21 -3.34
C ALA A 19 -7.53 7.41 -3.05
N GLN A 20 -8.26 7.01 -4.08
CA GLN A 20 -9.50 6.24 -3.95
C GLN A 20 -9.21 4.80 -3.47
N SER A 21 -8.19 4.14 -4.04
CA SER A 21 -7.75 2.81 -3.60
C SER A 21 -7.29 2.82 -2.14
N LEU A 22 -6.48 3.82 -1.75
CA LEU A 22 -5.96 3.93 -0.39
C LEU A 22 -7.07 4.23 0.62
N ALA A 23 -8.00 5.12 0.28
CA ALA A 23 -9.19 5.37 1.10
C ALA A 23 -10.04 4.11 1.29
N ALA A 24 -10.14 3.23 0.29
CA ALA A 24 -10.87 1.97 0.43
C ALA A 24 -10.19 1.02 1.42
N VAL A 25 -8.85 0.97 1.47
CA VAL A 25 -8.09 0.14 2.42
C VAL A 25 -8.15 0.74 3.83
N VAL A 26 -7.97 2.05 3.98
CA VAL A 26 -8.00 2.73 5.27
C VAL A 26 -9.37 2.60 5.97
N ASN A 27 -10.45 2.65 5.19
CA ASN A 27 -11.83 2.59 5.69
C ASN A 27 -12.41 1.17 5.77
N GLN A 28 -11.58 0.12 5.77
CA GLN A 28 -12.07 -1.25 5.99
C GLN A 28 -12.72 -1.40 7.38
N THR A 29 -13.68 -2.31 7.47
CA THR A 29 -14.32 -2.70 8.72
C THR A 29 -13.32 -3.40 9.65
N TRP A 30 -12.39 -4.18 9.09
CA TRP A 30 -11.25 -4.75 9.80
C TRP A 30 -10.31 -3.65 10.28
N ARG A 31 -10.09 -3.55 11.60
CA ARG A 31 -9.32 -2.42 12.18
C ARG A 31 -7.87 -2.75 12.46
N ASN A 32 -7.57 -4.01 12.77
CA ASN A 32 -6.20 -4.47 13.05
C ASN A 32 -5.42 -4.67 11.74
N LEU A 33 -5.04 -3.55 11.13
CA LEU A 33 -4.34 -3.47 9.85
C LEU A 33 -2.95 -2.85 10.01
N GLU A 34 -1.99 -3.38 9.26
CA GLU A 34 -0.79 -2.65 8.84
C GLU A 34 -0.85 -2.44 7.33
N ILE A 35 -0.47 -1.26 6.84
CA ILE A 35 -0.55 -0.91 5.42
C ILE A 35 0.85 -0.50 4.98
N LEU A 36 1.47 -1.30 4.10
CA LEU A 36 2.75 -0.99 3.49
C LEU A 36 2.55 -0.54 2.04
N ILE A 37 2.99 0.67 1.74
CA ILE A 37 2.99 1.22 0.39
C ILE A 37 4.43 1.15 -0.14
N VAL A 38 4.62 0.55 -1.30
CA VAL A 38 5.87 0.62 -2.07
C VAL A 38 5.62 1.50 -3.28
N ASP A 39 6.14 2.72 -3.24
CA ASP A 39 6.19 3.62 -4.39
C ASP A 39 7.41 3.26 -5.26
N ASP A 40 7.17 2.81 -6.49
CA ASP A 40 8.20 2.34 -7.40
C ASP A 40 8.86 3.49 -8.18
N GLY A 41 9.25 4.55 -7.47
CA GLY A 41 9.88 5.74 -8.05
C GLY A 41 8.93 6.52 -8.97
N SER A 42 7.73 6.82 -8.49
CA SER A 42 6.75 7.59 -9.26
C SER A 42 7.23 9.03 -9.48
N THR A 43 6.85 9.60 -10.63
CA THR A 43 7.16 10.98 -11.02
C THR A 43 5.94 11.89 -11.06
N ASP A 44 4.75 11.36 -10.74
CA ASP A 44 3.48 12.07 -10.66
C ASP A 44 3.10 12.39 -9.19
N GLY A 45 1.84 12.72 -8.92
CA GLY A 45 1.34 13.01 -7.57
C GLY A 45 1.27 11.81 -6.61
N THR A 46 1.58 10.59 -7.05
CA THR A 46 1.46 9.35 -6.24
C THR A 46 2.19 9.44 -4.89
N PRO A 47 3.46 9.88 -4.80
CA PRO A 47 4.18 9.92 -3.52
C PRO A 47 3.58 10.95 -2.55
N SER A 48 3.08 12.06 -3.08
CA SER A 48 2.44 13.12 -2.27
C SER A 48 1.11 12.64 -1.69
N ILE A 49 0.33 11.87 -2.47
CA ILE A 49 -0.88 11.23 -1.97
C ILE A 49 -0.53 10.23 -0.86
N ALA A 50 0.48 9.37 -1.06
CA ALA A 50 0.91 8.40 -0.04
C ALA A 50 1.25 9.09 1.28
N ARG A 51 2.10 10.13 1.23
CA ARG A 51 2.51 10.90 2.42
C ARG A 51 1.34 11.54 3.15
N ARG A 52 0.41 12.16 2.43
CA ARG A 52 -0.79 12.76 3.04
C ARG A 52 -1.62 11.73 3.82
N PHE A 53 -1.77 10.53 3.30
CA PHE A 53 -2.49 9.47 4.01
C PHE A 53 -1.70 8.96 5.22
N GLN A 54 -0.36 8.83 5.11
CA GLN A 54 0.50 8.45 6.23
C GLN A 54 0.44 9.46 7.39
N GLU A 55 0.37 10.75 7.10
CA GLU A 55 0.18 11.80 8.13
C GLU A 55 -1.17 11.67 8.87
N GLN A 56 -2.18 11.11 8.21
CA GLN A 56 -3.54 10.96 8.74
C GLN A 56 -3.78 9.61 9.42
N ASP A 57 -3.02 8.57 9.06
CA ASP A 57 -3.19 7.20 9.54
C ASP A 57 -1.85 6.54 9.86
N GLY A 58 -1.56 6.38 11.15
CA GLY A 58 -0.30 5.79 11.65
C GLY A 58 -0.12 4.31 11.32
N ARG A 59 -1.12 3.63 10.74
CA ARG A 59 -0.99 2.25 10.25
C ARG A 59 -0.22 2.17 8.92
N ILE A 60 0.00 3.31 8.26
CA ILE A 60 0.62 3.39 6.94
C ILE A 60 2.14 3.58 7.06
N ARG A 61 2.88 2.71 6.38
CA ARG A 61 4.32 2.82 6.14
C ARG A 61 4.58 2.94 4.65
N ILE A 62 5.60 3.72 4.28
CA ILE A 62 5.94 3.98 2.88
C ILE A 62 7.40 3.59 2.65
N ILE A 63 7.65 2.87 1.56
CA ILE A 63 8.96 2.63 0.97
C ILE A 63 8.94 3.29 -0.41
N SER A 64 9.97 4.06 -0.72
CA SER A 64 10.11 4.70 -2.03
C SER A 64 11.36 4.17 -2.70
N ASN A 65 11.18 3.51 -3.84
CA ASN A 65 12.28 3.09 -4.68
C ASN A 65 12.92 4.32 -5.35
N PRO A 66 14.25 4.33 -5.54
CA PRO A 66 14.93 5.47 -6.16
C PRO A 66 14.58 5.66 -7.64
N ARG A 67 14.02 4.63 -8.30
CA ARG A 67 13.56 4.61 -9.68
C ARG A 67 12.56 3.48 -9.86
N ASN A 68 11.88 3.44 -11.00
CA ASN A 68 11.05 2.30 -11.39
C ASN A 68 11.90 1.02 -11.55
N LEU A 69 11.66 0.04 -10.67
CA LEU A 69 12.25 -1.30 -10.70
C LEU A 69 11.28 -2.34 -11.29
N GLY A 70 10.02 -1.96 -11.47
CA GLY A 70 8.96 -2.82 -11.93
C GLY A 70 8.19 -3.46 -10.76
N PHE A 71 6.97 -3.91 -11.08
CA PHE A 71 6.03 -4.42 -10.08
C PHE A 71 6.57 -5.61 -9.27
N ILE A 72 7.26 -6.56 -9.92
CA ILE A 72 7.76 -7.75 -9.23
C ILE A 72 8.87 -7.39 -8.24
N ALA A 73 9.79 -6.51 -8.63
CA ALA A 73 10.84 -6.03 -7.73
C ALA A 73 10.25 -5.28 -6.53
N SER A 74 9.31 -4.36 -6.78
CA SER A 74 8.59 -3.64 -5.73
C SER A 74 7.81 -4.56 -4.79
N LEU A 75 7.14 -5.57 -5.35
CA LEU A 75 6.39 -6.56 -4.58
C LEU A 75 7.33 -7.34 -3.65
N ASN A 76 8.47 -7.81 -4.16
CA ASN A 76 9.44 -8.55 -3.35
C ASN A 76 10.01 -7.69 -2.22
N ILE A 77 10.36 -6.42 -2.50
CA ILE A 77 10.79 -5.47 -1.46
C ILE A 77 9.72 -5.33 -0.36
N GLY A 78 8.45 -5.19 -0.75
CA GLY A 78 7.35 -5.10 0.20
C GLY A 78 7.11 -6.40 0.99
N LEU A 79 7.23 -7.55 0.34
CA LEU A 79 7.08 -8.85 0.99
C LEU A 79 8.20 -9.10 2.00
N ASP A 80 9.46 -8.83 1.64
CA ASP A 80 10.61 -8.98 2.54
C ASP A 80 10.47 -8.11 3.80
N GLU A 81 9.86 -6.93 3.66
CA GLU A 81 9.57 -6.04 4.79
C GLU A 81 8.43 -6.54 5.68
N LEU A 82 7.39 -7.15 5.11
CA LEU A 82 6.25 -7.64 5.88
C LEU A 82 6.46 -9.04 6.48
N VAL A 83 7.35 -9.87 5.92
CA VAL A 83 7.73 -11.17 6.52
C VAL A 83 8.29 -10.99 7.94
N LYS A 84 8.85 -9.82 8.25
CA LYS A 84 9.29 -9.43 9.60
C LYS A 84 8.13 -9.20 10.58
N SER A 85 6.93 -8.88 10.08
CA SER A 85 5.74 -8.51 10.86
C SER A 85 4.77 -9.66 11.15
N GLY A 86 4.83 -10.78 10.42
CA GLY A 86 4.03 -11.99 10.68
C GLY A 86 2.51 -11.78 10.54
N GLY A 87 1.98 -11.64 9.32
CA GLY A 87 0.55 -11.43 9.04
C GLY A 87 0.04 -12.04 7.73
N ILE A 88 -1.25 -11.88 7.43
CA ILE A 88 -1.89 -12.28 6.16
C ILE A 88 -1.67 -11.18 5.11
N TYR A 89 -1.20 -11.54 3.92
CA TYR A 89 -0.78 -10.60 2.87
C TYR A 89 -1.83 -10.41 1.77
N CYS A 90 -2.24 -9.17 1.52
CA CYS A 90 -3.05 -8.82 0.35
C CYS A 90 -2.28 -7.84 -0.54
N ALA A 91 -1.87 -8.28 -1.73
CA ALA A 91 -1.14 -7.45 -2.68
C ALA A 91 -2.09 -6.71 -3.63
N HIS A 92 -2.07 -5.39 -3.61
CA HIS A 92 -2.89 -4.54 -4.48
C HIS A 92 -2.02 -3.79 -5.49
N ARG A 93 -2.27 -4.02 -6.79
CA ARG A 93 -1.67 -3.22 -7.88
C ARG A 93 -2.58 -2.04 -8.21
N CYS A 94 -2.15 -0.83 -7.93
CA CYS A 94 -2.93 0.37 -8.27
C CYS A 94 -2.74 0.74 -9.76
N ARG A 95 -3.44 0.05 -10.66
CA ARG A 95 -3.60 0.48 -12.08
C ARG A 95 -5.04 0.83 -12.44
N ARG A 96 -5.99 0.34 -11.65
CA ARG A 96 -7.43 0.64 -11.71
C ARG A 96 -7.98 0.52 -10.29
N TYR A 97 -9.05 1.25 -9.98
CA TYR A 97 -9.77 1.08 -8.72
C TYR A 97 -10.40 -0.31 -8.67
N CYS A 98 -9.89 -1.17 -7.79
CA CYS A 98 -10.56 -2.38 -7.32
C CYS A 98 -10.88 -2.15 -5.85
N ARG A 99 -12.11 -2.44 -5.41
CA ARG A 99 -12.52 -2.29 -4.01
C ARG A 99 -12.14 -3.58 -3.27
N PRO A 100 -11.05 -3.62 -2.48
CA PRO A 100 -10.81 -4.77 -1.62
C PRO A 100 -11.93 -4.83 -0.58
N ARG A 101 -12.53 -6.00 -0.39
CA ARG A 101 -13.35 -6.29 0.79
C ARG A 101 -12.60 -7.35 1.59
N LEU A 102 -12.31 -7.01 2.85
CA LEU A 102 -11.82 -7.94 3.85
C LEU A 102 -13.00 -8.21 4.78
N ASP A 103 -13.92 -9.05 4.34
CA ASP A 103 -15.04 -9.58 5.12
C ASP A 103 -14.68 -10.90 5.83
#